data_AF-A0A6I2X4C6-F1
#
_entry.id   AF-A0A6I2X4C6-F1
#
_cell.length_a   1.000
_cell.length_b   1.000
_cell.length_c   1.000
_cell.angle_alpha   90.00
_cell.angle_beta   90.00
_cell.angle_gamma   90.00
#
_symmetry.space_group_name_H-M   'P 1'
#
loop_
_entity.id
_entity.type
_entity.pdbx_description
1 polymer ?
#
loop_
_entity_poly.entity_id
_entity_poly.type
_entity_poly.pdbx_seq_one_letter_code
_entity_poly.pdbx_strand_id
1 'polypeptide(L)'
;MFDPPEYLSPSSIGLFRDCPQKFKLSYIDKIKEPPTWPLHLGSFVHEVLEHLYMESAENRTHETSKSIAADRWLNHGWASKVETLDVKAGSLVDFKRAAFESITN
;
A
#
# COMPACT_ATOMS: atom_id res chain seq x y z
N MET A 1 29.31 -15.46 -7.06
CA MET A 1 28.28 -16.51 -7.23
C MET A 1 26.97 -15.89 -6.78
N PHE A 2 25.92 -15.93 -7.61
CA PHE A 2 24.62 -15.34 -7.26
C PHE A 2 23.87 -16.32 -6.34
N ASP A 3 23.34 -15.82 -5.24
CA ASP A 3 22.46 -16.60 -4.35
C ASP A 3 21.01 -16.34 -4.77
N PRO A 4 20.30 -17.35 -5.30
CA PRO A 4 18.91 -17.17 -5.71
C PRO A 4 18.00 -16.98 -4.48
N PRO A 5 16.91 -16.21 -4.61
CA PRO A 5 15.94 -16.10 -3.52
C PRO A 5 15.31 -17.46 -3.23
N GLU A 6 15.13 -17.78 -1.95
CA GLU A 6 14.55 -19.04 -1.47
C GLU A 6 13.13 -19.28 -2.00
N TYR A 7 12.39 -18.20 -2.26
CA TYR A 7 11.02 -18.23 -2.77
C TYR A 7 10.81 -17.21 -3.89
N LEU A 8 9.91 -17.54 -4.81
CA LEU A 8 9.48 -16.66 -5.90
C LEU A 8 7.98 -16.37 -5.78
N SER A 9 7.62 -15.08 -5.67
CA SER A 9 6.24 -14.62 -5.76
C SER A 9 5.81 -14.44 -7.23
N PRO A 10 4.50 -14.40 -7.53
CA PRO A 10 4.00 -14.09 -8.87
C PRO A 10 4.57 -12.79 -9.43
N SER A 11 4.64 -11.73 -8.62
CA SER A 11 5.22 -10.45 -9.01
C SER A 11 6.73 -10.53 -9.31
N SER A 12 7.47 -11.36 -8.57
CA SER A 12 8.92 -11.55 -8.79
C SER A 12 9.20 -12.27 -10.13
N ILE A 13 8.43 -13.30 -10.46
CA ILE A 13 8.55 -14.03 -11.73
C ILE A 13 8.11 -13.15 -12.89
N GLY A 14 7.04 -12.38 -12.72
CA GLY A 14 6.62 -11.37 -13.69
C GLY A 14 7.77 -10.40 -14.00
N LEU A 15 8.40 -9.83 -12.98
CA LEU A 15 9.51 -8.90 -13.15
C LEU A 15 10.73 -9.54 -13.87
N PHE A 16 11.04 -10.80 -13.57
CA PHE A 16 12.11 -11.52 -14.26
C PHE A 16 11.79 -11.75 -15.75
N ARG A 17 10.55 -12.15 -16.07
CA ARG A 17 10.08 -12.36 -17.44
C ARG A 17 10.07 -11.07 -18.25
N ASP A 18 9.72 -9.96 -17.62
CA ASP A 18 9.74 -8.63 -18.24
C ASP A 18 11.19 -8.16 -18.47
N CYS A 19 12.03 -8.24 -17.44
CA CYS A 19 13.44 -7.86 -17.51
C CYS A 19 14.27 -8.52 -16.40
N PRO A 20 15.15 -9.48 -16.72
CA PRO A 20 16.01 -10.16 -15.74
C PRO A 20 16.89 -9.20 -14.92
N GLN A 21 17.32 -8.09 -15.52
CA GLN A 21 18.12 -7.07 -14.83
C GLN A 21 17.32 -6.35 -13.75
N LYS A 22 16.03 -6.03 -13.98
CA LYS A 22 15.18 -5.43 -12.94
C LYS A 22 14.96 -6.40 -11.78
N PHE A 23 14.72 -7.68 -12.08
CA PHE A 23 14.62 -8.70 -11.06
C PHE A 23 15.88 -8.78 -10.20
N LYS A 24 17.07 -8.78 -10.81
CA LYS A 24 18.33 -8.76 -10.07
C LYS A 24 18.41 -7.56 -9.13
N LEU A 25 18.16 -6.35 -9.63
CA LEU A 25 18.24 -5.12 -8.82
C LEU A 25 17.28 -5.14 -7.62
N SER A 26 16.04 -5.61 -7.83
CA SER A 26 15.00 -5.60 -6.80
C SER A 26 15.09 -6.78 -5.81
N TYR A 27 15.30 -8.00 -6.30
CA TYR A 27 15.18 -9.24 -5.48
C TYR A 27 16.52 -9.84 -5.05
N ILE A 28 17.61 -9.61 -5.82
CA ILE A 28 18.95 -10.09 -5.46
C ILE A 28 19.74 -8.97 -4.77
N ASP A 29 19.91 -7.84 -5.44
CA ASP A 29 20.69 -6.70 -4.93
C ASP A 29 19.89 -5.88 -3.89
N LYS A 30 18.57 -6.09 -3.80
CA LYS A 30 17.65 -5.51 -2.81
C LYS A 30 17.73 -3.98 -2.73
N ILE A 31 17.89 -3.33 -3.89
CA ILE A 31 17.90 -1.87 -3.97
C ILE A 31 16.50 -1.36 -3.63
N LYS A 32 16.38 -0.60 -2.53
CA LYS A 32 15.12 -0.04 -2.07
C LYS A 32 14.72 1.15 -2.95
N GLU A 33 13.58 1.04 -3.59
CA GLU A 33 12.93 2.17 -4.26
C GLU A 33 12.14 2.99 -3.22
N PRO A 34 12.13 4.34 -3.33
CA PRO A 34 11.30 5.15 -2.46
C PRO A 34 9.82 4.84 -2.71
N PRO A 35 8.97 4.84 -1.67
CA PRO A 35 7.55 4.60 -1.86
C PRO A 35 6.93 5.72 -2.70
N THR A 36 5.95 5.34 -3.51
CA THR A 36 5.22 6.28 -4.35
C THR A 36 3.84 6.60 -3.76
N TRP A 37 3.25 7.71 -4.18
CA TRP A 37 1.90 8.09 -3.76
C TRP A 37 0.86 6.97 -3.97
N PRO A 38 0.76 6.31 -5.15
CA PRO A 38 -0.20 5.23 -5.35
C PRO A 38 0.08 4.01 -4.47
N LEU A 39 1.36 3.72 -4.18
CA LEU A 39 1.74 2.59 -3.32
C LEU A 39 1.26 2.81 -1.88
N HIS A 40 1.45 4.01 -1.33
CA HIS A 40 0.93 4.37 -0.01
C HIS A 40 -0.60 4.43 0.01
N LEU A 41 -1.23 4.94 -1.05
CA LEU A 41 -2.69 4.97 -1.17
C LEU A 41 -3.27 3.56 -1.09
N GLY A 42 -2.77 2.64 -1.92
CA GLY A 42 -3.19 1.24 -1.89
C GLY A 42 -2.94 0.58 -0.53
N SER A 43 -1.76 0.80 0.05
CA SER A 43 -1.42 0.24 1.37
C SER A 43 -2.39 0.70 2.46
N PHE A 44 -2.76 1.99 2.47
CA PHE A 44 -3.73 2.52 3.42
C PHE A 44 -5.14 1.95 3.19
N VAL A 45 -5.58 1.86 1.93
CA VAL A 45 -6.88 1.26 1.57
C VAL A 45 -6.94 -0.20 2.02
N HIS A 46 -5.91 -0.99 1.72
CA HIS A 46 -5.84 -2.39 2.15
C HIS A 46 -5.87 -2.54 3.66
N GLU A 47 -5.13 -1.70 4.39
CA GLU A 47 -5.12 -1.69 5.85
C GLU A 47 -6.52 -1.44 6.43
N VAL A 48 -7.27 -0.47 5.88
CA VAL A 48 -8.64 -0.19 6.32
C VAL A 48 -9.58 -1.35 6.00
N LEU A 49 -9.51 -1.88 4.77
CA LEU A 49 -10.35 -3.00 4.35
C LEU A 49 -10.08 -4.27 5.16
N GLU A 50 -8.82 -4.56 5.47
CA GLU A 50 -8.45 -5.71 6.31
C GLU A 50 -9.19 -5.67 7.66
N HIS A 51 -9.20 -4.51 8.32
CA HIS A 51 -9.89 -4.34 9.61
C HIS A 51 -11.41 -4.36 9.45
N LEU A 52 -11.93 -3.77 8.37
CA LEU A 52 -13.37 -3.83 8.07
C LEU A 52 -13.82 -5.29 7.89
N TYR A 53 -13.04 -6.12 7.19
CA TYR A 53 -13.40 -7.52 6.96
C TYR A 53 -13.12 -8.45 8.15
N MET A 54 -12.41 -7.98 9.18
CA MET A 54 -12.36 -8.65 10.49
C MET A 54 -13.66 -8.47 11.29
N GLU A 55 -14.45 -7.43 11.01
CA GLU A 55 -15.75 -7.22 11.62
C GLU A 55 -16.80 -8.24 11.15
N SER A 56 -17.86 -8.39 11.94
CA SER A 56 -19.03 -9.18 11.55
C SER A 56 -19.69 -8.60 10.30
N ALA A 57 -20.43 -9.42 9.56
CA ALA A 57 -21.01 -9.01 8.28
C ALA A 57 -21.94 -7.79 8.42
N GLU A 58 -22.67 -7.68 9.54
CA GLU A 58 -23.57 -6.56 9.84
C GLU A 58 -22.82 -5.24 10.07
N ASN A 59 -21.57 -5.32 10.52
CA ASN A 59 -20.73 -4.16 10.84
C ASN A 59 -19.89 -3.70 9.64
N ARG A 60 -19.93 -4.40 8.49
CA ARG A 60 -19.17 -4.05 7.27
C ARG A 60 -19.84 -2.93 6.47
N THR A 61 -20.04 -1.78 7.11
CA THR A 61 -20.69 -0.61 6.55
C THR A 61 -19.69 0.49 6.20
N HIS A 62 -20.14 1.48 5.43
CA HIS A 62 -19.34 2.66 5.10
C HIS A 62 -19.04 3.52 6.35
N GLU A 63 -19.93 3.55 7.33
CA GLU A 63 -19.72 4.24 8.60
C GLU A 63 -18.62 3.58 9.41
N THR A 64 -18.59 2.24 9.46
CA THR A 64 -17.52 1.49 10.11
C THR A 64 -16.20 1.69 9.38
N SER A 65 -16.18 1.61 8.05
CA SER A 65 -14.95 1.81 7.26
C SER A 65 -14.37 3.22 7.45
N LYS A 66 -15.23 4.25 7.55
CA LYS A 66 -14.83 5.62 7.88
C LYS A 66 -14.24 5.74 9.28
N SER A 67 -14.84 5.06 10.26
CA SER A 67 -14.37 5.05 11.65
C SER A 67 -13.00 4.38 11.76
N ILE A 68 -12.83 3.22 11.12
CA ILE A 68 -11.55 2.52 11.00
C ILE A 68 -10.51 3.40 10.29
N ALA A 69 -10.85 3.99 9.15
CA ALA A 69 -9.92 4.86 8.42
C ALA A 69 -9.44 6.05 9.28
N ALA A 70 -10.33 6.65 10.08
CA ALA A 70 -9.98 7.73 10.99
C ALA A 70 -9.03 7.25 12.10
N ASP A 71 -9.33 6.11 12.74
CA ASP A 71 -8.48 5.49 13.75
C ASP A 71 -7.08 5.17 13.19
N ARG A 72 -7.02 4.46 12.07
CA ARG A 72 -5.77 4.09 11.40
C ARG A 72 -4.96 5.34 11.05
N TRP A 73 -5.62 6.37 10.51
CA TRP A 73 -4.94 7.61 10.15
C TRP A 73 -4.24 8.28 11.34
N LEU A 74 -4.92 8.35 12.49
CA LEU A 74 -4.42 9.02 13.69
C LEU A 74 -3.37 8.18 14.44
N ASN A 75 -3.58 6.87 14.51
CA ASN A 75 -2.79 6.00 15.39
C ASN A 75 -1.60 5.30 14.68
N HIS A 76 -1.55 5.30 13.34
CA HIS A 76 -0.52 4.57 12.57
C HIS A 76 0.40 5.47 11.73
N GLY A 77 0.45 6.77 12.05
CA GLY A 77 1.40 7.73 11.48
C GLY A 77 1.22 8.00 9.99
N TRP A 78 0.02 7.80 9.44
CA TRP A 78 -0.24 7.94 8.02
C TRP A 78 -0.03 9.36 7.49
N ALA A 79 -0.34 10.39 8.28
CA ALA A 79 -0.04 11.77 7.92
C ALA A 79 1.45 11.96 7.62
N SER A 80 2.32 11.49 8.53
CA SER A 80 3.77 11.59 8.37
C SER A 80 4.25 10.77 7.18
N LYS A 81 3.79 9.52 7.01
CA LYS A 81 4.16 8.66 5.86
C LYS A 81 3.90 9.34 4.52
N VAL A 82 2.73 9.96 4.36
CA VAL A 82 2.34 10.66 3.13
C VAL A 82 3.09 11.99 2.98
N GLU A 83 3.33 12.71 4.07
CA GLU A 83 4.10 13.95 4.06
C GLU A 83 5.58 13.75 3.71
N THR A 84 6.16 12.60 4.04
CA THR A 84 7.57 12.28 3.74
C THR A 84 7.80 11.79 2.31
N LEU A 85 6.74 11.64 1.50
CA LEU A 85 6.88 11.25 0.10
C LEU A 85 7.62 12.33 -0.71
N ASP A 86 8.60 11.89 -1.51
CA ASP A 86 9.38 12.75 -2.41
C ASP A 86 8.49 13.41 -3.46
N VAL A 87 7.52 12.65 -3.99
CA VAL A 87 6.56 13.12 -5.00
C VAL A 87 5.14 12.93 -4.49
N LYS A 88 4.43 14.05 -4.32
CA LYS A 88 3.03 14.09 -3.89
C LYS A 88 2.13 14.41 -5.07
N ALA A 89 1.05 13.66 -5.22
CA ALA A 89 0.04 13.90 -6.26
C ALA A 89 -1.01 14.95 -5.85
N GLY A 90 -1.01 15.38 -4.58
CA GLY A 90 -1.95 16.35 -4.04
C GLY A 90 -1.72 16.62 -2.55
N SER A 91 -2.73 17.21 -1.90
CA SER A 91 -2.76 17.44 -0.46
C SER A 91 -3.12 16.18 0.33
N LEU A 92 -2.94 16.21 1.66
CA LEU A 92 -3.44 15.13 2.53
C LEU A 92 -4.95 14.94 2.45
N VAL A 93 -5.70 16.00 2.15
CA VAL A 93 -7.15 15.94 1.95
C VAL A 93 -7.47 15.15 0.67
N ASP A 94 -6.70 15.38 -0.39
CA ASP A 94 -6.83 14.63 -1.65
C ASP A 94 -6.51 13.15 -1.44
N PHE A 95 -5.47 12.83 -0.66
CA PHE A 95 -5.15 11.46 -0.29
C PHE A 95 -6.31 10.76 0.43
N LYS A 96 -6.85 11.41 1.47
CA LYS A 96 -7.98 10.85 2.25
C LYS A 96 -9.22 10.63 1.41
N ARG A 97 -9.53 11.60 0.52
CA ARG A 97 -10.65 11.50 -0.41
C ARG A 97 -10.48 10.35 -1.38
N ALA A 98 -9.33 10.24 -2.05
CA ALA A 98 -9.03 9.15 -2.97
C ALA A 98 -9.06 7.77 -2.28
N ALA A 99 -8.58 7.70 -1.03
CA ALA A 99 -8.63 6.47 -0.24
C ALA A 99 -10.08 6.07 0.07
N PHE A 100 -10.90 7.01 0.53
CA PHE A 100 -12.29 6.73 0.86
C PHE A 100 -13.10 6.34 -0.40
N GLU A 101 -12.90 7.06 -1.51
CA GLU A 101 -13.49 6.69 -2.80
C GLU A 101 -13.12 5.26 -3.19
N SER A 102 -11.85 4.86 -3.06
CA SER A 102 -11.38 3.50 -3.36
C SER A 102 -11.97 2.42 -2.45
N ILE A 103 -12.34 2.76 -1.21
CA ILE A 103 -12.96 1.82 -0.27
C ILE A 103 -14.44 1.60 -0.60
N THR A 104 -15.12 2.62 -1.14
CA THR A 104 -16.58 2.61 -1.36
C THR A 104 -17.01 2.30 -2.79
N ASN A 105 -16.07 2.19 -3.72
CA ASN A 105 -16.33 1.96 -5.16
C ASN A 105 -16.51 0.48 -5.50
#